data_AF-A0A965UJC8-F1
#
_entry.id   AF-A0A965UJC8-F1
#
_cell.length_a   1.000
_cell.length_b   1.000
_cell.length_c   1.000
_cell.angle_alpha   90.00
_cell.angle_beta   90.00
_cell.angle_gamma   90.00
#
_symmetry.space_group_name_H-M   'P 1'
#
loop_
_entity.id
_entity.type
_entity.pdbx_description
1 polymer ?
#
loop_
_entity_poly.entity_id
_entity_poly.type
_entity_poly.pdbx_seq_one_letter_code
_entity_poly.pdbx_strand_id
1 'polypeptide(L)'
;MTEKDLIEEMFGELDAYYPGSKRKRREPAVKEKLDTAWEDDYYEKTLPNGNVVKMYLLGTLAKALNRPVKTVRYWTEHGILPTSPYRLPSKVGKNGKEYVGRRLYSKAMVEKAVEIFTMTGLLEQNPIDWSLHRNLSDKISEAWETIRAEETK
;
A
#
# COMPACT_ATOMS: atom_id res chain seq x y z
N MET A 1 34.23 -34.68 21.35
CA MET A 1 34.22 -33.21 21.25
C MET A 1 35.21 -32.86 20.15
N THR A 2 34.71 -32.47 18.99
CA THR A 2 35.54 -32.21 17.81
C THR A 2 35.96 -30.74 17.79
N GLU A 3 37.07 -30.44 17.12
CA GLU A 3 37.66 -29.10 17.04
C GLU A 3 36.68 -28.04 16.47
N LYS A 4 35.72 -28.48 15.64
CA LYS A 4 34.63 -27.64 15.13
C LYS A 4 33.65 -27.21 16.21
N ASP A 5 33.30 -28.10 17.14
CA ASP A 5 32.37 -27.81 18.23
C ASP A 5 32.93 -26.70 19.15
N LEU A 6 34.24 -26.71 19.38
CA LEU A 6 34.96 -25.69 20.17
C LEU A 6 34.98 -24.30 19.49
N ILE A 7 35.13 -24.27 18.17
CA ILE A 7 35.12 -23.02 17.39
C ILE A 7 33.69 -22.45 17.36
N GLU A 8 32.67 -23.28 17.17
CA GLU A 8 31.27 -22.84 17.15
C GLU A 8 30.82 -22.28 18.51
N GLU A 9 31.29 -22.88 19.61
CA GLU A 9 31.04 -22.39 20.97
C GLU A 9 31.77 -21.05 21.25
N MET A 10 33.02 -20.89 20.82
CA MET A 10 33.80 -19.68 21.06
C MET A 10 33.38 -18.47 20.19
N PHE A 11 32.90 -18.71 18.97
CA PHE A 11 32.51 -17.64 18.03
C PHE A 11 31.00 -17.42 17.94
N GLY A 12 30.17 -18.31 18.50
CA GLY A 12 28.72 -18.17 18.49
C GLY A 12 28.21 -16.89 19.19
N GLU A 13 28.94 -16.41 20.21
CA GLU A 13 28.61 -15.15 20.90
C GLU A 13 29.04 -13.90 20.13
N LEU A 14 30.06 -14.00 19.26
CA LEU A 14 30.60 -12.88 18.48
C LEU A 14 29.64 -12.42 17.38
N ASP A 15 28.82 -13.33 16.84
CA ASP A 15 27.88 -13.00 15.76
C ASP A 15 26.65 -12.19 16.25
N ALA A 16 26.43 -12.17 17.57
CA ALA A 16 25.37 -11.40 18.22
C ALA A 16 25.67 -9.91 18.35
N TYR A 17 26.91 -9.46 18.13
CA TYR A 17 27.32 -8.06 18.29
C TYR A 17 28.13 -7.57 17.07
N TYR A 18 27.96 -6.30 16.70
CA TYR A 18 28.87 -5.70 15.71
C TYR A 18 30.28 -5.56 16.30
N PRO A 19 31.36 -5.80 15.54
CA PRO A 19 32.72 -5.57 16.01
C PRO A 19 32.89 -4.15 16.58
N GLY A 20 33.30 -4.02 17.84
CA GLY A 20 33.45 -2.74 18.54
C GLY A 20 32.17 -2.13 19.13
N SER A 21 31.01 -2.79 19.01
CA SER A 21 29.74 -2.32 19.57
C SER A 21 29.32 -3.14 20.79
N LYS A 22 28.98 -2.46 21.90
CA LYS A 22 28.34 -3.09 23.07
C LYS A 22 26.84 -3.37 22.86
N ARG A 23 26.27 -2.98 21.71
CA ARG A 23 24.84 -3.17 21.40
C ARG A 23 24.65 -4.44 20.59
N LYS A 24 23.75 -5.31 21.07
CA LYS A 24 23.35 -6.54 20.39
C LYS A 24 22.78 -6.19 19.01
N ARG A 25 23.15 -6.97 18.00
CA ARG A 25 22.62 -6.88 16.64
C ARG A 25 21.11 -7.08 16.71
N ARG A 26 20.35 -6.20 16.04
CA ARG A 26 18.90 -6.38 15.95
C ARG A 26 18.63 -7.62 15.11
N GLU A 27 17.78 -8.50 15.62
CA GLU A 27 17.27 -9.62 14.83
C GLU A 27 16.51 -9.06 13.62
N PRO A 28 16.67 -9.69 12.44
CA PRO A 28 15.91 -9.30 11.27
C PRO A 28 14.41 -9.46 11.60
N ALA A 29 13.66 -8.38 11.50
CA ALA A 29 12.22 -8.44 11.70
C ALA A 29 11.61 -9.42 10.68
N VAL A 30 10.90 -10.43 11.18
CA VAL A 30 10.08 -11.29 10.33
C VAL A 30 9.02 -10.40 9.69
N LYS A 31 9.02 -10.33 8.36
CA LYS A 31 7.99 -9.58 7.62
C LYS A 31 6.69 -10.34 7.73
N GLU A 32 5.80 -9.91 8.61
CA GLU A 32 4.44 -10.41 8.68
C GLU A 32 3.76 -10.21 7.31
N LYS A 33 3.06 -11.24 6.83
CA LYS A 33 2.22 -11.11 5.64
C LYS A 33 1.05 -10.19 6.01
N LEU A 34 0.80 -9.18 5.18
CA LEU A 34 -0.33 -8.28 5.41
C LEU A 34 -1.63 -9.07 5.26
N ASP A 35 -2.56 -8.85 6.19
CA ASP A 35 -3.91 -9.40 6.08
C ASP A 35 -4.56 -8.94 4.77
N THR A 36 -5.07 -9.90 4.01
CA THR A 36 -5.63 -9.69 2.65
C THR A 36 -7.14 -9.41 2.71
N ALA A 37 -7.78 -9.55 3.88
CA ALA A 37 -9.17 -9.13 4.09
C ALA A 37 -9.27 -7.59 4.06
N TRP A 38 -9.44 -7.04 2.86
CA TRP A 38 -9.51 -5.59 2.65
C TRP A 38 -10.95 -5.09 2.49
N GLU A 39 -11.93 -5.97 2.24
CA GLU A 39 -13.31 -5.57 1.94
C GLU A 39 -14.12 -5.04 3.14
N ASP A 40 -13.65 -5.27 4.37
CA ASP A 40 -14.40 -4.95 5.59
C ASP A 40 -14.44 -3.46 5.92
N ASP A 41 -13.38 -2.71 5.60
CA ASP A 41 -13.23 -1.29 5.96
C ASP A 41 -13.75 -0.34 4.85
N TYR A 42 -15.07 -0.22 4.70
CA TYR A 42 -15.71 0.65 3.69
C TYR A 42 -16.50 1.83 4.27
N TYR A 43 -16.71 2.83 3.42
CA TYR A 43 -17.59 3.98 3.59
C TYR A 43 -18.66 3.94 2.52
N GLU A 44 -19.90 4.27 2.85
CA GLU A 44 -20.94 4.49 1.86
C GLU A 44 -20.92 5.95 1.44
N LYS A 45 -20.93 6.20 0.12
CA LYS A 45 -21.03 7.54 -0.43
C LYS A 45 -22.09 7.60 -1.50
N THR A 46 -23.03 8.53 -1.33
CA THR A 46 -24.00 8.87 -2.37
C THR A 46 -23.33 9.75 -3.42
N LEU A 47 -23.36 9.30 -4.67
CA LEU A 47 -22.87 10.04 -5.83
C LEU A 47 -23.93 11.05 -6.32
N PRO A 48 -23.57 12.03 -7.17
CA PRO A 48 -24.51 13.07 -7.63
C PRO A 48 -25.74 12.55 -8.40
N ASN A 49 -25.64 11.37 -9.00
CA ASN A 49 -26.75 10.65 -9.65
C ASN A 49 -27.69 9.93 -8.67
N GLY A 50 -27.41 9.99 -7.36
CA GLY A 50 -28.20 9.32 -6.32
C GLY A 50 -27.74 7.89 -5.99
N ASN A 51 -26.79 7.33 -6.74
CA ASN A 51 -26.28 5.99 -6.49
C ASN A 51 -25.42 5.93 -5.21
N VAL A 52 -25.66 4.94 -4.38
CA VAL A 52 -24.84 4.67 -3.18
C VAL A 52 -23.74 3.70 -3.56
N VAL A 53 -22.48 4.14 -3.44
CA VAL A 53 -21.31 3.33 -3.80
C VAL A 53 -20.43 3.10 -2.57
N LYS A 54 -19.96 1.86 -2.42
CA LYS A 54 -18.97 1.48 -1.42
C LYS A 54 -17.60 2.02 -1.80
N MET A 55 -17.00 2.77 -0.88
CA MET A 55 -15.79 3.52 -1.04
C MET A 55 -14.78 3.15 0.04
N TYR A 56 -13.51 3.07 -0.32
CA TYR A 56 -12.43 2.57 0.51
C TYR A 56 -11.35 3.62 0.68
N LEU A 57 -10.64 3.60 1.81
CA LEU A 57 -9.52 4.52 2.02
C LEU A 57 -8.24 4.01 1.34
N LEU A 58 -7.24 4.89 1.26
CA LEU A 58 -5.89 4.52 0.79
C LEU A 58 -5.29 3.33 1.54
N GLY A 59 -5.59 3.18 2.84
CA GLY A 59 -5.11 2.05 3.64
C GLY A 59 -5.66 0.71 3.15
N THR A 60 -6.93 0.70 2.76
CA THR A 60 -7.60 -0.47 2.20
C THR A 60 -7.05 -0.85 0.82
N LEU A 61 -6.83 0.14 -0.05
CA LEU A 61 -6.12 -0.08 -1.32
C LEU A 61 -4.70 -0.65 -1.10
N ALA A 62 -4.01 -0.18 -0.07
CA ALA A 62 -2.68 -0.69 0.26
C ALA A 62 -2.71 -2.13 0.78
N LYS A 63 -3.70 -2.50 1.61
CA LYS A 63 -3.96 -3.90 2.00
C LYS A 63 -4.20 -4.77 0.76
N ALA A 64 -5.08 -4.33 -0.14
CA ALA A 64 -5.42 -5.05 -1.37
C ALA A 64 -4.22 -5.29 -2.30
N LEU A 65 -3.31 -4.31 -2.41
CA LEU A 65 -2.08 -4.43 -3.21
C LEU A 65 -0.94 -5.14 -2.45
N ASN A 66 -1.17 -5.63 -1.22
CA ASN A 66 -0.15 -6.19 -0.34
C ASN A 66 1.07 -5.25 -0.19
N ARG A 67 0.81 -3.96 0.10
CA ARG A 67 1.84 -2.93 0.24
C ARG A 67 1.67 -2.12 1.52
N PRO A 68 2.78 -1.62 2.11
CA PRO A 68 2.69 -0.65 3.19
C PRO A 68 1.95 0.62 2.73
N VAL A 69 1.10 1.18 3.60
CA VAL A 69 0.35 2.41 3.32
C VAL A 69 1.28 3.57 2.91
N LYS A 70 2.46 3.66 3.53
CA LYS A 70 3.48 4.67 3.19
C LYS A 70 3.97 4.52 1.75
N THR A 71 4.12 3.29 1.26
CA THR A 71 4.56 3.01 -0.11
C THR A 71 3.51 3.44 -1.13
N VAL A 72 2.25 3.05 -0.92
CA VAL A 72 1.15 3.44 -1.82
C VAL A 72 0.93 4.96 -1.78
N ARG A 73 1.03 5.58 -0.60
CA ARG A 73 1.02 7.05 -0.46
C ARG A 73 2.12 7.69 -1.29
N TYR A 74 3.36 7.21 -1.16
CA TYR A 74 4.49 7.70 -1.94
C TYR A 74 4.21 7.59 -3.45
N TRP A 75 3.68 6.45 -3.91
CA TRP A 75 3.32 6.27 -5.32
C TRP A 75 2.28 7.29 -5.80
N THR A 76 1.24 7.55 -5.00
CA THR A 76 0.20 8.54 -5.36
C THR A 76 0.71 9.98 -5.35
N GLU A 77 1.64 10.31 -4.44
CA GLU A 77 2.23 11.66 -4.34
C GLU A 77 3.19 11.95 -5.50
N HIS A 78 3.84 10.92 -6.05
CA HIS A 78 4.81 11.03 -7.14
C HIS A 78 4.21 10.69 -8.52
N GLY A 79 2.90 10.50 -8.62
CA GLY A 79 2.22 10.19 -9.89
C GLY A 79 2.51 8.80 -10.46
N ILE A 80 3.12 7.92 -9.67
CA ILE A 80 3.39 6.52 -10.04
C ILE A 80 2.10 5.69 -10.04
N LEU A 81 1.19 6.02 -9.11
CA LEU A 81 -0.17 5.51 -9.08
C LEU A 81 -1.11 6.70 -9.25
N PRO A 82 -2.15 6.61 -10.11
CA PRO A 82 -3.13 7.68 -10.22
C PRO A 82 -3.81 7.94 -8.87
N THR A 83 -4.42 9.13 -8.74
CA THR A 83 -5.16 9.48 -7.54
C THR A 83 -6.65 9.49 -7.82
N SER A 84 -7.45 8.91 -6.93
CA SER A 84 -8.91 8.93 -7.10
C SER A 84 -9.48 10.36 -7.05
N PRO A 85 -10.51 10.65 -7.88
CA PRO A 85 -11.25 11.90 -7.86
C PRO A 85 -12.15 12.04 -6.63
N TYR A 86 -12.50 10.92 -5.96
CA TYR A 86 -13.41 10.96 -4.82
C TYR A 86 -12.67 11.35 -3.54
N ARG A 87 -13.27 12.27 -2.78
CA ARG A 87 -12.78 12.67 -1.45
C ARG A 87 -13.91 12.73 -0.44
N LEU A 88 -13.54 12.59 0.83
CA LEU A 88 -14.36 13.05 1.95
C LEU A 88 -14.45 14.60 1.94
N PRO A 89 -15.49 15.19 2.54
CA PRO A 89 -15.57 16.64 2.72
C PRO A 89 -14.35 17.19 3.46
N SER A 90 -13.92 18.41 3.11
CA SER A 90 -12.94 19.13 3.94
C SER A 90 -13.55 19.49 5.28
N LYS A 91 -12.71 19.62 6.31
CA LYS A 91 -13.14 20.00 7.65
C LYS A 91 -12.26 21.11 8.20
N VAL A 92 -12.87 22.07 8.90
CA VAL A 92 -12.14 23.11 9.63
C VAL A 92 -11.86 22.58 11.04
N GLY A 93 -10.59 22.56 11.44
CA GLY A 93 -10.20 22.16 12.78
C GLY A 93 -10.48 23.25 13.81
N LYS A 94 -10.38 22.90 15.10
CA LYS A 94 -10.56 23.85 16.22
C LYS A 94 -9.63 25.07 16.14
N ASN A 95 -8.48 24.93 15.46
CA ASN A 95 -7.47 25.97 15.31
C ASN A 95 -7.73 26.86 14.07
N GLY A 96 -8.90 26.77 13.42
CA GLY A 96 -9.23 27.49 12.18
C GLY A 96 -8.56 26.95 10.92
N LYS A 97 -7.65 25.98 11.04
CA LYS A 97 -6.96 25.36 9.89
C LYS A 97 -7.89 24.44 9.11
N GLU A 98 -7.95 24.61 7.80
CA GLU A 98 -8.67 23.70 6.90
C GLU A 98 -7.87 22.42 6.64
N TYR A 99 -8.53 21.28 6.75
CA TYR A 99 -7.99 19.96 6.45
C TYR A 99 -8.71 19.39 5.23
N VAL A 100 -7.96 19.17 4.17
CA VAL A 100 -8.44 18.51 2.95
C VAL A 100 -8.88 17.07 3.29
N GLY A 101 -10.07 16.70 2.84
CA GLY A 101 -10.61 15.36 3.08
C GLY A 101 -9.78 14.26 2.42
N ARG A 102 -9.79 13.06 3.03
CA ARG A 102 -9.06 11.89 2.52
C ARG A 102 -9.65 11.44 1.18
N ARG A 103 -8.80 10.89 0.32
CA ARG A 103 -9.24 10.24 -0.93
C ARG A 103 -9.92 8.92 -0.64
N LEU A 104 -10.93 8.63 -1.46
CA LEU A 104 -11.77 7.44 -1.42
C LEU A 104 -11.66 6.71 -2.77
N TYR A 105 -11.65 5.39 -2.76
CA TYR A 105 -11.56 4.55 -3.96
C TYR A 105 -12.78 3.64 -4.00
N SER A 106 -13.52 3.57 -5.10
CA SER A 106 -14.65 2.65 -5.17
C SER A 106 -14.20 1.20 -5.15
N LYS A 107 -15.11 0.26 -4.87
CA LYS A 107 -14.80 -1.18 -4.93
C LYS A 107 -14.16 -1.56 -6.28
N ALA A 108 -14.81 -1.15 -7.37
CA ALA A 108 -14.36 -1.41 -8.72
C ALA A 108 -12.96 -0.86 -8.99
N MET A 109 -12.63 0.35 -8.50
CA MET A 109 -11.28 0.91 -8.63
C MET A 109 -10.22 0.06 -7.94
N VAL A 110 -10.51 -0.44 -6.73
CA VAL A 110 -9.58 -1.28 -5.97
C VAL A 110 -9.40 -2.64 -6.64
N GLU A 111 -10.50 -3.31 -7.00
CA GLU A 111 -10.47 -4.61 -7.69
C GLU A 111 -9.69 -4.52 -9.01
N LYS A 112 -9.92 -3.45 -9.79
CA LYS A 112 -9.22 -3.26 -11.05
C LYS A 112 -7.73 -3.01 -10.88
N ALA A 113 -7.33 -2.27 -9.84
CA ALA A 113 -5.93 -2.12 -9.51
C ALA A 113 -5.29 -3.47 -9.13
N VAL A 114 -5.97 -4.29 -8.32
CA VAL A 114 -5.50 -5.64 -7.96
C VAL A 114 -5.36 -6.52 -9.20
N GLU A 115 -6.34 -6.50 -10.10
CA GLU A 115 -6.32 -7.25 -11.36
C GLU A 115 -5.08 -6.86 -12.20
N ILE A 116 -4.85 -5.57 -12.42
CA ILE A 116 -3.73 -5.06 -13.21
C ILE A 116 -2.37 -5.43 -12.56
N PHE A 117 -2.25 -5.33 -11.24
CA PHE A 117 -1.04 -5.76 -10.52
C PHE A 117 -0.82 -7.27 -10.56
N THR A 118 -1.89 -8.05 -10.57
CA THR A 118 -1.84 -9.52 -10.66
C THR A 118 -1.41 -9.95 -12.06
N MET A 119 -2.01 -9.37 -13.11
CA MET A 119 -1.65 -9.65 -14.52
C MET A 119 -0.19 -9.32 -14.84
N THR A 120 0.38 -8.33 -14.15
CA THR A 120 1.78 -7.91 -14.35
C THR A 120 2.75 -8.65 -13.43
N GLY A 121 2.28 -9.55 -12.56
CA GLY A 121 3.12 -10.27 -11.60
C GLY A 121 3.71 -9.39 -10.50
N LEU A 122 3.21 -8.15 -10.35
CA LEU A 122 3.76 -7.16 -9.42
C LEU A 122 3.23 -7.31 -7.99
N LEU A 123 2.14 -8.05 -7.78
CA LEU A 123 1.50 -8.13 -6.47
C LEU A 123 2.45 -8.70 -5.38
N GLU A 124 3.30 -9.67 -5.73
CA GLU A 124 4.24 -10.29 -4.80
C GLU A 124 5.67 -9.71 -4.89
N GLN A 125 6.00 -9.02 -5.99
CA GLN A 125 7.34 -8.52 -6.25
C GLN A 125 7.69 -7.31 -5.36
N ASN A 126 8.76 -7.42 -4.58
CA ASN A 126 9.32 -6.31 -3.83
C ASN A 126 10.85 -6.37 -3.88
N PRO A 127 11.54 -5.30 -4.34
CA PRO A 127 11.03 -4.01 -4.82
C PRO A 127 10.47 -4.05 -6.26
N ILE A 128 9.62 -3.08 -6.61
CA ILE A 128 9.11 -2.87 -7.99
C ILE A 128 10.01 -1.86 -8.71
N ASP A 129 10.48 -2.22 -9.89
CA ASP A 129 11.17 -1.29 -10.79
C ASP A 129 10.18 -0.59 -11.72
N TRP A 130 9.79 0.62 -11.34
CA TRP A 130 8.82 1.44 -12.09
C TRP A 130 9.31 1.88 -13.46
N SER A 131 10.62 1.82 -13.74
CA SER A 131 11.13 2.17 -15.07
C SER A 131 10.67 1.18 -16.14
N LEU A 132 10.48 -0.09 -15.77
CA LEU A 132 10.03 -1.18 -16.63
C LEU A 132 8.50 -1.24 -16.75
N HIS A 133 7.78 -0.58 -15.84
CA HIS A 133 6.32 -0.68 -15.70
C HIS A 133 5.61 0.68 -15.82
N ARG A 134 6.15 1.61 -16.61
CA ARG A 134 5.55 2.96 -16.79
C ARG A 134 4.09 2.90 -17.27
N ASN A 135 3.77 1.95 -18.15
CA ASN A 135 2.43 1.72 -18.66
C ASN A 135 1.41 1.24 -17.61
N LEU A 136 1.86 0.80 -16.43
CA LEU A 136 0.97 0.35 -15.37
C LEU A 136 0.13 1.51 -14.83
N SER A 137 0.76 2.68 -14.63
CA SER A 137 0.08 3.88 -14.13
C SER A 137 -1.02 4.33 -15.09
N ASP A 138 -0.69 4.39 -16.39
CA ASP A 138 -1.61 4.80 -17.44
C ASP A 138 -2.82 3.85 -17.53
N LYS A 139 -2.57 2.53 -17.52
CA LYS A 139 -3.64 1.51 -17.53
C LYS A 139 -4.58 1.64 -16.34
N ILE A 140 -4.04 1.88 -15.14
CA ILE A 140 -4.87 2.07 -13.94
C ILE A 140 -5.66 3.37 -14.05
N SER A 141 -5.05 4.43 -14.59
CA SER A 141 -5.70 5.73 -14.76
C SER A 141 -6.89 5.64 -15.73
N GLU A 142 -6.67 5.07 -16.92
CA GLU A 142 -7.71 4.85 -17.94
C GLU A 142 -8.86 3.99 -17.39
N ALA A 143 -8.52 2.92 -16.66
CA ALA A 143 -9.52 2.05 -16.07
C ALA A 143 -10.35 2.76 -15.00
N TRP A 144 -9.71 3.58 -14.14
CA TRP A 144 -10.43 4.36 -13.13
C TRP A 144 -11.28 5.47 -13.73
N GLU A 145 -10.87 6.09 -14.83
CA GLU A 145 -11.69 7.05 -15.56
C GLU A 145 -12.94 6.40 -16.15
N THR A 146 -12.79 5.21 -16.73
CA THR A 146 -13.91 4.41 -17.26
C THR A 146 -14.90 4.04 -16.15
N ILE A 147 -14.39 3.48 -15.04
CA ILE A 147 -15.21 3.11 -13.87
C ILE A 147 -15.93 4.34 -13.32
N ARG A 148 -15.25 5.47 -13.18
CA ARG A 148 -15.87 6.72 -12.70
C ARG A 148 -16.99 7.17 -13.64
N ALA A 149 -16.78 7.12 -14.95
CA ALA A 149 -17.78 7.49 -15.94
C ALA A 149 -19.02 6.59 -15.83
N GLU A 150 -18.84 5.29 -15.61
CA GLU A 150 -19.93 4.33 -15.37
C GLU A 150 -20.66 4.59 -14.04
N GLU A 151 -19.92 4.84 -12.96
CA GLU A 151 -20.48 5.11 -11.62
C GLU A 151 -21.27 6.42 -11.54
N THR A 152 -20.92 7.40 -12.38
CA THR A 152 -21.53 8.75 -12.39
C THR A 152 -22.55 8.98 -13.50
N LYS A 153 -22.79 7.96 -14.33
CA LYS A 153 -23.85 7.95 -15.34
C LYS A 153 -25.25 7.98 -14.69
#